data_AF-A0A6L8H7Z8-F1
#
_entry.id   AF-A0A6L8H7Z8-F1
#
_cell.length_a   1.000
_cell.length_b   1.000
_cell.length_c   1.000
_cell.angle_alpha   90.00
_cell.angle_beta   90.00
_cell.angle_gamma   90.00
#
_symmetry.space_group_name_H-M   'P 1'
#
loop_
_entity.id
_entity.type
_entity.pdbx_description
1 polymer ?
#
loop_
_entity_poly.entity_id
_entity_poly.type
_entity_poly.pdbx_seq_one_letter_code
_entity_poly.pdbx_strand_id
1 'polypeptide(L)' 'MSFKRKDLLGLAPLSQEEMALILDSAEPFKEVSGRDIKKVPALRGKTVVNLFFEPSTRTRT' A
#
# COMPACT_ATOMS: atom_id res chain seq x y z
N MET A 1 -10.74 12.25 3.22
CA MET A 1 -11.53 11.11 3.74
C MET A 1 -10.61 10.14 4.46
N SER A 2 -11.13 9.30 5.36
CA SER A 2 -10.33 8.29 6.08
C SER A 2 -10.73 6.88 5.64
N PHE A 3 -9.75 6.00 5.47
CA PHE A 3 -9.96 4.59 5.15
C PHE A 3 -10.58 3.87 6.35
N LYS A 4 -11.73 3.21 6.18
CA LYS A 4 -12.54 2.70 7.30
C LYS A 4 -12.24 1.25 7.68
N ARG A 5 -11.46 0.54 6.87
CA ARG A 5 -11.21 -0.90 7.04
C ARG A 5 -9.89 -1.14 7.76
N LYS A 6 -9.91 -2.13 8.66
CA LYS A 6 -8.70 -2.65 9.31
C LYS A 6 -7.91 -3.55 8.36
N ASP A 7 -8.62 -4.46 7.67
CA ASP A 7 -8.03 -5.52 6.84
C ASP A 7 -8.43 -5.37 5.37
N LEU A 8 -7.52 -5.69 4.45
CA LEU A 8 -7.74 -5.67 3.00
C LEU A 8 -7.64 -7.10 2.45
N LEU A 9 -8.79 -7.79 2.38
CA LEU A 9 -8.86 -9.21 1.99
C LEU A 9 -9.31 -9.44 0.54
N GLY A 10 -9.75 -8.39 -0.14
CA GLY A 10 -10.23 -8.47 -1.53
C GLY A 10 -10.88 -7.17 -2.00
N LEU A 11 -11.27 -7.15 -3.27
CA LEU A 11 -11.83 -5.97 -3.93
C LEU A 11 -13.36 -5.86 -3.81
N ALA A 12 -14.07 -7.00 -3.76
CA ALA A 12 -15.53 -7.05 -3.70
C ALA A 12 -16.17 -6.18 -2.60
N PRO A 13 -15.58 -6.04 -1.39
CA PRO A 13 -16.19 -5.20 -0.36
C PRO A 13 -15.81 -3.71 -0.49
N LEU A 14 -14.83 -3.33 -1.32
CA LEU A 14 -14.39 -1.94 -1.41
C LEU A 14 -15.45 -1.07 -2.08
N SER A 15 -15.77 0.08 -1.48
CA SER A 15 -16.59 1.08 -2.16
C SER A 15 -15.77 1.82 -3.22
N GLN A 16 -16.45 2.48 -4.15
CA GLN A 16 -15.80 3.30 -5.17
C GLN A 16 -14.93 4.40 -4.54
N GLU A 17 -15.41 5.02 -3.47
CA GLU A 17 -14.70 6.08 -2.75
C GLU A 17 -13.45 5.56 -2.04
N GLU A 18 -13.50 4.34 -1.47
CA GLU A 18 -12.33 3.69 -0.87
C GLU A 18 -11.27 3.37 -1.93
N MET A 19 -11.68 2.90 -3.10
CA MET A 19 -10.77 2.66 -4.22
C MET A 19 -10.14 3.95 -4.73
N ALA A 20 -10.94 5.00 -4.93
CA ALA A 20 -10.44 6.31 -5.34
C ALA A 20 -9.44 6.86 -4.32
N LEU A 21 -9.73 6.78 -3.02
CA LEU A 21 -8.82 7.22 -1.96
C LEU A 21 -7.47 6.49 -2.03
N ILE A 22 -7.45 5.18 -2.29
CA ILE A 22 -6.20 4.41 -2.44
C ILE A 22 -5.41 4.90 -3.66
N LEU A 23 -6.08 5.09 -4.80
CA LEU A 23 -5.44 5.55 -6.04
C LEU A 23 -4.88 6.96 -5.90
N ASP A 24 -5.68 7.90 -5.37
CA ASP A 24 -5.27 9.29 -5.12
C ASP A 24 -4.10 9.35 -4.14
N SER A 25 -4.09 8.49 -3.13
CA SER A 25 -2.98 8.40 -2.17
C SER A 25 -1.72 7.81 -2.80
N ALA A 26 -1.83 6.99 -3.84
CA ALA A 26 -0.71 6.34 -4.50
C ALA A 26 -0.01 7.25 -5.53
N GLU A 27 -0.73 8.18 -6.15
CA GLU A 27 -0.20 9.10 -7.19
C GLU A 27 1.11 9.79 -6.77
N PRO A 28 1.23 10.42 -5.58
CA PRO A 28 2.45 11.12 -5.18
C PRO A 28 3.63 10.17 -4.92
N PHE A 29 3.37 8.89 -4.62
CA PHE A 29 4.41 7.90 -4.35
C PHE A 29 5.11 7.42 -5.63
N LYS A 30 4.47 7.60 -6.79
CA LYS A 30 5.10 7.31 -8.09
C LYS A 30 6.39 8.12 -8.27
N GLU A 31 6.38 9.38 -7.85
CA GLU A 31 7.57 10.24 -7.89
C GLU A 31 8.65 9.79 -6.89
N VAL A 32 8.24 9.25 -5.73
CA VAL A 32 9.18 8.73 -4.71
C VAL A 32 9.97 7.54 -5.25
N SER A 33 9.35 6.70 -6.09
CA SER A 33 10.04 5.57 -6.73
C SER A 33 11.18 5.99 -7.65
N GLY A 34 11.15 7.22 -8.17
CA GLY A 34 12.19 7.80 -9.04
C GLY A 34 13.32 8.53 -8.29
N ARG A 35 13.21 8.74 -6.98
CA ARG A 35 14.24 9.41 -6.17
C ARG A 35 15.38 8.46 -5.83
N ASP A 36 16.59 9.00 -5.65
CA ASP A 36 17.75 8.25 -5.15
C ASP A 36 17.46 7.60 -3.79
N ILE A 37 16.67 8.30 -2.95
CA ILE A 37 16.20 7.80 -1.67
C ILE A 37 14.70 7.50 -1.76
N LYS A 38 14.36 6.24 -2.00
CA LYS A 38 12.98 5.71 -2.11
C LYS A 38 12.29 5.51 -0.75
N LYS A 39 12.49 6.41 0.21
CA LYS A 39 11.95 6.27 1.58
C LYS A 39 11.18 7.53 1.99
N VAL A 40 9.97 7.32 2.50
CA VAL A 40 9.17 8.34 3.18
C VAL A 40 9.11 8.07 4.69
N PRO A 41 8.99 9.11 5.54
CA PRO A 41 8.95 8.93 6.99
C PRO A 41 7.62 8.38 7.52
N ALA A 42 6.58 8.25 6.67
CA ALA A 42 5.20 7.94 7.09
C ALA A 42 5.06 6.65 7.91
N LEU A 43 5.91 5.64 7.67
CA LEU A 43 5.90 4.36 8.38
C LEU A 43 7.11 4.16 9.30
N ARG A 44 7.85 5.23 9.63
CA ARG A 44 9.01 5.13 10.52
C ARG A 44 8.58 4.55 11.89
N GLY A 45 9.31 3.54 12.36
CA GLY A 45 9.01 2.84 13.61
C GLY A 45 7.89 1.79 13.49
N LYS A 46 7.40 1.50 12.28
CA LYS A 46 6.47 0.40 12.02
C LYS A 46 7.23 -0.80 11.44
N THR A 47 6.85 -2.01 11.87
CA THR A 47 7.37 -3.27 11.35
C THR A 47 6.29 -3.94 10.51
N VAL A 48 6.65 -4.37 9.29
CA VAL A 48 5.78 -5.12 8.39
C VAL A 48 6.27 -6.57 8.34
N VAL A 49 5.39 -7.53 8.56
CA VAL A 49 5.70 -8.97 8.51
C VAL A 49 5.10 -9.56 7.24
N ASN A 50 5.95 -10.16 6.40
CA ASN A 50 5.54 -10.80 5.15
C ASN A 50 5.49 -12.32 5.34
N LEU A 51 4.30 -12.92 5.27
CA LEU A 51 4.09 -14.37 5.37
C LEU A 51 3.58 -14.91 4.03
N PHE A 52 4.40 -15.74 3.37
CA PHE A 52 4.07 -16.40 2.10
C PHE A 52 4.27 -17.92 2.25
N PHE A 53 3.22 -18.70 2.03
CA PHE A 53 3.28 -20.17 2.00
C PHE A 53 3.80 -20.71 0.66
N GLU A 54 3.76 -19.87 -0.39
CA GLU A 54 4.19 -20.20 -1.74
C GLU A 54 5.13 -19.11 -2.27
N PRO A 55 6.13 -19.45 -3.11
CA PRO A 55 7.02 -18.45 -3.70
C PRO A 55 6.26 -17.43 -4.57
N SER A 56 6.35 -16.14 -4.23
CA SER A 56 5.88 -15.04 -5.06
C SER A 56 6.88 -13.88 -5.08
N THR A 57 7.58 -13.70 -6.20
CA THR A 57 8.63 -12.68 -6.31
C THR A 57 8.05 -11.28 -6.48
N ARG A 58 7.15 -11.07 -7.45
CA ARG A 58 6.61 -9.74 -7.78
C ARG A 58 5.82 -9.10 -6.64
N THR A 59 5.18 -9.89 -5.79
CA THR A 59 4.38 -9.38 -4.67
C THR A 59 5.22 -9.06 -3.43
N ARG A 60 6.33 -9.77 -3.24
CA ARG A 60 7.15 -9.67 -2.02
C ARG A 60 8.19 -8.55 -2.08
N THR A 61 8.75 -8.26 -3.26
CA THR A 61 9.87 -7.32 -3.46
C THR A 61 9.39 -5.91 -3.73
#